data_AF-A0A917YB60-F1
#
_entry.id   AF-A0A917YB60-F1
#
_cell.length_a   1.000
_cell.length_b   1.000
_cell.length_c   1.000
_cell.angle_alpha   90.00
_cell.angle_beta   90.00
_cell.angle_gamma   90.00
#
_symmetry.space_group_name_H-M   'P 1'
#
loop_
_entity.id
_entity.type
_entity.pdbx_description
1 polymer ?
#
loop_
_entity_poly.entity_id
_entity_poly.type
_entity_poly.pdbx_seq_one_letter_code
_entity_poly.pdbx_strand_id
1 'polypeptide(L)'
;MTITAGTSRGSEAGARTGAQQQPQRGPVPPPGGGLGPRPRGGSRQGRPGRRLRREAVAARAALRRRYWATVPARLRLLRAATVSLAVALALLLALAGLAAIGTWNTVAGRDAPRTTSAADLNLALNDMDAQAANLLLSSGNAGKGRLQTPYDKAFGFYGDARREIGHDLRTLAVAAQGDRADERTVESLTDNFAEYQERIGRALENDARAGGKAAALNDYRTATDLLQGQLLPEARTLVDSNNSAFNRGYAQARSTLAAQLVAVVVLGVLLLAALGVLQWYLARRFHRILNPGVLAATVCALLAVLLGGQALSASAGHLRVARHDAFDSVVALSRARAIAYDANADESRWLLDPERRDQYGPAFLAKSQELYGNSGATLSNYDAELDRTWQRYQADRNDLAFTGEFQRELANITFPGERAAAEKTVETYAVYERDDRKVRALVAQGKEREAVEFCMDWQPGTSNAHFGAWMAALDDVTDINRQHFTASVDAGRSEATGLLPWTCALLLAAGVLTLFGLRPRLAEFR
;
A
#
# COMPACT_ATOMS: atom_id res chain seq x y z
N MET A 1 26.79 -18.98 35.62
CA MET A 1 26.42 -20.39 35.47
C MET A 1 26.41 -20.68 33.98
N THR A 2 27.17 -21.67 33.51
CA THR A 2 27.79 -21.57 32.17
C THR A 2 27.85 -22.92 31.45
N ILE A 3 26.99 -23.14 30.44
CA ILE A 3 27.12 -24.21 29.42
C ILE A 3 26.57 -23.63 28.10
N THR A 4 27.38 -23.24 27.12
CA THR A 4 27.96 -23.98 25.96
C THR A 4 27.00 -24.62 24.94
N ALA A 5 26.99 -23.98 23.76
CA ALA A 5 26.77 -24.43 22.39
C ALA A 5 26.57 -25.94 22.03
N GLY A 6 25.82 -26.16 20.93
CA GLY A 6 25.87 -27.38 20.12
C GLY A 6 25.41 -27.11 18.67
N THR A 7 26.26 -27.43 17.68
CA THR A 7 25.94 -27.39 16.24
C THR A 7 26.46 -28.65 15.55
N SER A 8 25.76 -29.13 14.51
CA SER A 8 26.22 -30.27 13.70
C SER A 8 25.69 -30.17 12.26
N ARG A 9 26.54 -30.51 11.28
CA ARG A 9 26.23 -30.58 9.84
C ARG A 9 26.28 -32.04 9.35
N GLY A 10 25.60 -32.29 8.23
CA GLY A 10 25.87 -33.43 7.34
C GLY A 10 25.12 -34.72 7.66
N SER A 11 25.05 -35.68 6.74
CA SER A 11 25.40 -35.66 5.30
C SER A 11 24.88 -36.93 4.61
N GLU A 12 25.02 -37.01 3.28
CA GLU A 12 24.80 -38.19 2.42
C GLU A 12 23.31 -38.59 2.24
N ALA A 13 22.75 -38.83 1.06
CA ALA A 13 23.17 -39.50 -0.18
C ALA A 13 22.92 -41.02 -0.17
N GLY A 14 21.98 -41.47 -1.01
CA GLY A 14 21.63 -42.89 -1.15
C GLY A 14 20.43 -43.10 -2.06
N ALA A 15 20.68 -43.60 -3.28
CA ALA A 15 19.62 -43.95 -4.23
C ALA A 15 19.68 -45.45 -4.57
N ARG A 16 18.55 -46.16 -4.51
CA ARG A 16 18.22 -47.30 -5.40
C ARG A 16 16.80 -47.86 -5.24
N THR A 17 16.30 -48.30 -6.39
CA THR A 17 15.19 -49.23 -6.69
C THR A 17 14.89 -50.35 -5.68
N GLY A 18 13.61 -50.73 -5.51
CA GLY A 18 13.20 -52.00 -4.90
C GLY A 18 11.69 -52.29 -4.97
N ALA A 19 11.29 -53.37 -5.64
CA ALA A 19 9.90 -53.70 -6.04
C ALA A 19 9.02 -54.41 -4.97
N GLN A 20 7.71 -54.51 -5.26
CA GLN A 20 6.72 -55.46 -4.69
C GLN A 20 6.34 -55.25 -3.19
N GLN A 21 5.15 -55.62 -2.67
CA GLN A 21 4.10 -56.60 -3.08
C GLN A 21 2.71 -56.20 -2.50
N GLN A 22 1.61 -56.93 -2.83
CA GLN A 22 0.28 -56.79 -2.19
C GLN A 22 0.10 -57.76 -0.99
N PRO A 23 -0.96 -57.60 -0.15
CA PRO A 23 -2.05 -58.59 -0.27
C PRO A 23 -3.50 -58.11 0.02
N GLN A 24 -4.43 -58.57 -0.84
CA GLN A 24 -5.76 -59.15 -0.58
C GLN A 24 -6.70 -58.65 0.55
N ARG A 25 -8.00 -58.52 0.21
CA ARG A 25 -9.13 -59.33 0.76
C ARG A 25 -10.36 -59.27 -0.16
N GLY A 26 -11.12 -60.38 -0.26
CA GLY A 26 -12.46 -60.48 -0.87
C GLY A 26 -13.55 -60.63 0.22
N PRO A 27 -14.71 -61.28 -0.01
CA PRO A 27 -15.22 -62.02 -1.20
C PRO A 27 -16.62 -61.48 -1.66
N VAL A 28 -17.59 -62.12 -2.36
CA VAL A 28 -17.83 -63.44 -3.01
C VAL A 28 -18.95 -63.29 -4.10
N PRO A 29 -19.08 -64.16 -5.15
CA PRO A 29 -20.18 -64.16 -6.16
C PRO A 29 -21.34 -65.13 -5.73
N PRO A 30 -22.26 -65.75 -6.54
CA PRO A 30 -22.49 -65.90 -8.01
C PRO A 30 -24.00 -65.67 -8.40
N PRO A 31 -24.70 -66.35 -9.37
CA PRO A 31 -24.30 -67.19 -10.52
C PRO A 31 -25.02 -66.96 -11.89
N GLY A 32 -24.51 -67.61 -12.93
CA GLY A 32 -25.26 -68.04 -14.14
C GLY A 32 -24.88 -67.32 -15.46
N GLY A 33 -24.74 -67.98 -16.61
CA GLY A 33 -24.69 -69.43 -16.89
C GLY A 33 -24.87 -69.73 -18.40
N GLY A 34 -24.00 -70.55 -19.02
CA GLY A 34 -24.14 -70.96 -20.44
C GLY A 34 -22.81 -71.42 -21.08
N LEU A 35 -22.86 -72.43 -21.97
CA LEU A 35 -21.67 -73.13 -22.51
C LEU A 35 -21.68 -73.33 -24.03
N GLY A 36 -20.55 -72.99 -24.68
CA GLY A 36 -20.10 -73.49 -25.99
C GLY A 36 -20.85 -73.00 -27.25
N PRO A 37 -20.46 -73.48 -28.45
CA PRO A 37 -19.21 -74.15 -28.82
C PRO A 37 -18.38 -73.39 -29.90
N ARG A 38 -17.21 -73.91 -30.27
CA ARG A 38 -16.42 -73.42 -31.42
C ARG A 38 -16.88 -74.06 -32.74
N PRO A 39 -16.68 -73.35 -33.88
CA PRO A 39 -16.11 -74.01 -35.07
C PRO A 39 -14.83 -73.32 -35.58
N ARG A 40 -14.10 -74.01 -36.47
CA ARG A 40 -12.94 -73.49 -37.22
C ARG A 40 -13.37 -73.02 -38.62
N GLY A 41 -12.62 -72.08 -39.21
CA GLY A 41 -12.69 -71.75 -40.64
C GLY A 41 -13.17 -70.33 -40.92
N GLY A 42 -12.55 -69.66 -41.92
CA GLY A 42 -12.93 -68.31 -42.34
C GLY A 42 -11.75 -67.47 -42.82
N SER A 43 -11.65 -67.25 -44.12
CA SER A 43 -10.61 -66.43 -44.76
C SER A 43 -10.82 -64.91 -44.61
N ARG A 44 -9.72 -64.16 -44.76
CA ARG A 44 -9.62 -62.69 -44.93
C ARG A 44 -10.92 -61.95 -45.33
N GLN A 45 -11.34 -60.99 -44.51
CA GLN A 45 -12.01 -59.75 -44.99
C GLN A 45 -11.65 -58.55 -44.09
N GLY A 46 -11.62 -57.34 -44.67
CA GLY A 46 -11.08 -56.13 -44.01
C GLY A 46 -12.14 -55.30 -43.29
N ARG A 47 -11.93 -55.00 -41.99
CA ARG A 47 -12.82 -54.14 -41.18
C ARG A 47 -12.94 -52.71 -41.74
N PRO A 48 -14.13 -52.23 -42.18
CA PRO A 48 -14.26 -50.92 -42.85
C PRO A 48 -13.89 -49.70 -41.99
N GLY A 49 -14.16 -49.72 -40.68
CA GLY A 49 -14.09 -48.53 -39.82
C GLY A 49 -12.73 -47.83 -39.71
N ARG A 50 -11.60 -48.53 -39.96
CA ARG A 50 -10.25 -47.91 -39.99
C ARG A 50 -9.96 -47.17 -41.30
N ARG A 51 -10.62 -47.51 -42.41
CA ARG A 51 -10.55 -46.76 -43.67
C ARG A 51 -11.35 -45.46 -43.54
N LEU A 52 -12.64 -45.55 -43.17
CA LEU A 52 -13.52 -44.40 -43.01
C LEU A 52 -12.98 -43.31 -42.06
N ARG A 53 -12.34 -43.67 -40.92
CA ARG A 53 -11.68 -42.66 -40.05
C ARG A 53 -10.46 -42.01 -40.70
N ARG A 54 -9.62 -42.76 -41.43
CA ARG A 54 -8.46 -42.21 -42.16
C ARG A 54 -8.90 -41.37 -43.36
N GLU A 55 -9.92 -41.80 -44.08
CA GLU A 55 -10.52 -41.10 -45.22
C GLU A 55 -11.23 -39.83 -44.75
N ALA A 56 -11.92 -39.81 -43.61
CA ALA A 56 -12.49 -38.57 -43.04
C ALA A 56 -11.43 -37.56 -42.59
N VAL A 57 -10.30 -38.02 -42.03
CA VAL A 57 -9.15 -37.15 -41.68
C VAL A 57 -8.43 -36.66 -42.94
N ALA A 58 -8.19 -37.53 -43.91
CA ALA A 58 -7.60 -37.18 -45.20
C ALA A 58 -8.49 -36.23 -46.01
N ALA A 59 -9.81 -36.42 -45.99
CA ALA A 59 -10.79 -35.53 -46.60
C ALA A 59 -10.85 -34.17 -45.88
N ARG A 60 -10.80 -34.12 -44.54
CA ARG A 60 -10.64 -32.84 -43.81
C ARG A 60 -9.31 -32.14 -44.14
N ALA A 61 -8.22 -32.90 -44.32
CA ALA A 61 -6.93 -32.35 -44.73
C ALA A 61 -6.88 -31.93 -46.22
N ALA A 62 -7.63 -32.60 -47.10
CA ALA A 62 -7.78 -32.26 -48.51
C ALA A 62 -8.71 -31.05 -48.69
N LEU A 63 -9.81 -31.00 -47.96
CA LEU A 63 -10.69 -29.83 -47.87
C LEU A 63 -9.94 -28.62 -47.32
N ARG A 64 -9.15 -28.76 -46.23
CA ARG A 64 -8.23 -27.70 -45.78
C ARG A 64 -7.31 -27.24 -46.93
N ARG A 65 -6.58 -28.15 -47.59
CA ARG A 65 -5.66 -27.79 -48.68
C ARG A 65 -6.36 -27.15 -49.89
N ARG A 66 -7.57 -27.60 -50.25
CA ARG A 66 -8.37 -27.05 -51.37
C ARG A 66 -9.03 -25.71 -51.03
N TYR A 67 -9.43 -25.51 -49.77
CA TYR A 67 -9.89 -24.20 -49.26
C TYR A 67 -8.74 -23.18 -49.18
N TRP A 68 -7.50 -23.63 -48.96
CA TRP A 68 -6.31 -22.77 -49.01
C TRP A 68 -5.80 -22.48 -50.43
N ALA A 69 -6.39 -23.10 -51.46
CA ALA A 69 -5.98 -22.94 -52.86
C ALA A 69 -6.66 -21.76 -53.59
N THR A 70 -7.78 -21.21 -53.09
CA THR A 70 -8.54 -20.16 -53.79
C THR A 70 -8.33 -18.76 -53.21
N VAL A 71 -8.21 -17.78 -54.11
CA VAL A 71 -8.05 -16.34 -53.78
C VAL A 71 -9.13 -15.82 -52.80
N PRO A 72 -10.44 -16.02 -53.02
CA PRO A 72 -11.48 -15.52 -52.11
C PRO A 72 -11.43 -16.16 -50.72
N ALA A 73 -10.97 -17.41 -50.57
CA ALA A 73 -10.86 -18.05 -49.26
C ALA A 73 -9.72 -17.46 -48.42
N ARG A 74 -8.58 -17.12 -49.04
CA ARG A 74 -7.48 -16.40 -48.37
C ARG A 74 -7.90 -15.00 -47.92
N LEU A 75 -8.63 -14.27 -48.76
CA LEU A 75 -9.19 -12.95 -48.41
C LEU A 75 -10.20 -13.05 -47.25
N ARG A 76 -11.09 -14.05 -47.25
CA ARG A 76 -12.03 -14.30 -46.14
C ARG A 76 -11.29 -14.64 -44.83
N LEU A 77 -10.21 -15.42 -44.89
CA LEU A 77 -9.41 -15.80 -43.72
C LEU A 77 -8.61 -14.62 -43.14
N LEU A 78 -7.96 -13.81 -43.99
CA LEU A 78 -7.27 -12.60 -43.53
C LEU A 78 -8.25 -11.61 -42.90
N ARG A 79 -9.41 -11.37 -43.53
CA ARG A 79 -10.47 -10.52 -42.97
C ARG A 79 -10.98 -11.02 -41.62
N ALA A 80 -11.15 -12.34 -41.47
CA ALA A 80 -11.54 -12.93 -40.19
C ALA A 80 -10.46 -12.70 -39.12
N ALA A 81 -9.19 -12.96 -39.45
CA ALA A 81 -8.07 -12.76 -38.54
C ALA A 81 -7.94 -11.29 -38.08
N THR A 82 -7.97 -10.31 -39.00
CA THR A 82 -7.88 -8.88 -38.64
C THR A 82 -9.05 -8.42 -37.78
N VAL A 83 -10.28 -8.87 -38.08
CA VAL A 83 -11.47 -8.50 -37.28
C VAL A 83 -11.45 -9.17 -35.91
N SER A 84 -11.08 -10.45 -35.83
CA SER A 84 -10.94 -11.15 -34.55
C SER A 84 -9.83 -10.56 -33.68
N LEU A 85 -8.69 -10.15 -34.26
CA LEU A 85 -7.61 -9.47 -33.53
C LEU A 85 -8.05 -8.09 -33.03
N ALA A 86 -8.74 -7.28 -33.85
CA ALA A 86 -9.27 -5.98 -33.43
C ALA A 86 -10.31 -6.11 -32.30
N VAL A 87 -11.22 -7.09 -32.39
CA VAL A 87 -12.21 -7.35 -31.33
C VAL A 87 -11.56 -7.90 -30.06
N ALA A 88 -10.57 -8.79 -30.16
CA ALA A 88 -9.84 -9.31 -29.01
C ALA A 88 -9.06 -8.21 -28.27
N LEU A 89 -8.41 -7.31 -29.02
CA LEU A 89 -7.68 -6.17 -28.47
C LEU A 89 -8.62 -5.13 -27.83
N ALA A 90 -9.78 -4.86 -28.45
CA ALA A 90 -10.80 -3.98 -27.87
C ALA A 90 -11.38 -4.56 -26.57
N LEU A 91 -11.65 -5.86 -26.54
CA LEU A 91 -12.11 -6.56 -25.33
C LEU A 91 -11.05 -6.53 -24.22
N LEU A 92 -9.77 -6.72 -24.57
CA LEU A 92 -8.67 -6.64 -23.62
C LEU A 92 -8.54 -5.24 -23.01
N LEU A 93 -8.58 -4.18 -23.82
CA LEU A 93 -8.51 -2.79 -23.34
C LEU A 93 -9.73 -2.39 -22.50
N ALA A 94 -10.94 -2.84 -22.87
CA ALA A 94 -12.15 -2.62 -22.07
C ALA A 94 -12.08 -3.32 -20.70
N LEU A 95 -11.62 -4.58 -20.66
CA LEU A 95 -11.41 -5.31 -19.40
C LEU A 95 -10.29 -4.71 -18.55
N ALA A 96 -9.22 -4.20 -19.17
CA ALA A 96 -8.15 -3.51 -18.49
C ALA A 96 -8.64 -2.19 -17.85
N GLY A 97 -9.45 -1.40 -18.56
CA GLY A 97 -10.07 -0.18 -18.00
C GLY A 97 -10.99 -0.47 -16.83
N LEU A 98 -11.85 -1.50 -16.92
CA LEU A 98 -12.70 -1.93 -15.80
C LEU A 98 -11.87 -2.41 -14.59
N ALA A 99 -10.79 -3.15 -14.82
CA ALA A 99 -9.87 -3.58 -13.76
C ALA A 99 -9.12 -2.40 -13.12
N ALA A 100 -8.71 -1.40 -13.90
CA ALA A 100 -8.09 -0.18 -13.40
C ALA A 100 -9.06 0.64 -12.54
N ILE A 101 -10.31 0.83 -12.98
CA ILE A 101 -11.35 1.52 -12.18
C ILE A 101 -11.61 0.75 -10.88
N GLY A 102 -11.73 -0.58 -10.93
CA GLY A 102 -11.87 -1.41 -9.72
C GLY A 102 -10.69 -1.28 -8.76
N THR A 103 -9.46 -1.22 -9.30
CA THR A 103 -8.23 -0.96 -8.53
C THR A 103 -8.30 0.40 -7.84
N TRP A 104 -8.56 1.48 -8.58
CA TRP A 104 -8.62 2.85 -8.04
C TRP A 104 -9.79 3.10 -7.07
N ASN A 105 -10.85 2.29 -7.15
CA ASN A 105 -11.93 2.30 -6.16
C ASN A 105 -11.54 1.54 -4.88
N THR A 106 -10.77 0.45 -4.99
CA THR A 106 -10.30 -0.32 -3.83
C THR A 106 -9.18 0.41 -3.09
N VAL A 107 -8.16 0.88 -3.82
CA VAL A 107 -7.00 1.59 -3.25
C VAL A 107 -7.42 2.85 -2.50
N ALA A 108 -8.18 3.74 -3.13
CA ALA A 108 -8.54 5.01 -2.51
C ALA A 108 -9.80 4.95 -1.64
N GLY A 109 -10.68 3.96 -1.84
CA GLY A 109 -11.95 3.81 -1.10
C GLY A 109 -11.89 2.82 0.07
N ARG A 110 -10.83 2.02 0.19
CA ARG A 110 -10.63 1.04 1.26
C ARG A 110 -9.18 1.00 1.76
N ASP A 111 -8.23 0.69 0.90
CA ASP A 111 -6.89 0.27 1.35
C ASP A 111 -6.10 1.43 1.97
N ALA A 112 -6.14 2.61 1.36
CA ALA A 112 -5.54 3.83 1.89
C ALA A 112 -6.26 4.32 3.18
N PRO A 113 -7.59 4.55 3.22
CA PRO A 113 -8.29 4.94 4.46
C PRO A 113 -8.10 3.95 5.62
N ARG A 114 -8.14 2.63 5.36
CA ARG A 114 -7.87 1.59 6.37
C ARG A 114 -6.44 1.73 6.94
N THR A 115 -5.47 2.10 6.11
CA THR A 115 -4.07 2.21 6.53
C THR A 115 -3.78 3.56 7.21
N THR A 116 -4.42 4.67 6.80
CA THR A 116 -4.31 5.96 7.51
C THR A 116 -4.97 5.89 8.88
N SER A 117 -6.24 5.47 9.00
CA SER A 117 -6.91 5.38 10.31
C SER A 117 -6.20 4.49 11.33
N ALA A 118 -5.34 3.54 10.91
CA ALA A 118 -4.49 2.79 11.86
C ALA A 118 -3.28 3.61 12.36
N ALA A 119 -2.68 4.42 11.49
CA ALA A 119 -1.60 5.33 11.85
C ALA A 119 -2.14 6.51 12.68
N ASP A 120 -3.30 7.03 12.28
CA ASP A 120 -4.01 8.14 12.94
C ASP A 120 -4.55 7.70 14.32
N LEU A 121 -5.05 6.45 14.46
CA LEU A 121 -5.30 5.82 15.77
C LEU A 121 -4.04 5.80 16.66
N ASN A 122 -2.90 5.35 16.13
CA ASN A 122 -1.64 5.33 16.87
C ASN A 122 -1.17 6.75 17.22
N LEU A 123 -1.37 7.73 16.35
CA LEU A 123 -1.10 9.15 16.62
C LEU A 123 -1.98 9.69 17.76
N ALA A 124 -3.30 9.56 17.63
CA ALA A 124 -4.26 10.08 18.60
C ALA A 124 -4.14 9.40 19.97
N LEU A 125 -3.74 8.12 20.03
CA LEU A 125 -3.39 7.44 21.30
C LEU A 125 -2.21 8.11 22.02
N ASN A 126 -1.17 8.55 21.30
CA ASN A 126 -0.03 9.25 21.89
C ASN A 126 -0.36 10.71 22.25
N ASP A 127 -1.14 11.43 21.42
CA ASP A 127 -1.61 12.78 21.78
C ASP A 127 -2.49 12.73 23.03
N MET A 128 -3.53 11.88 23.07
CA MET A 128 -4.43 11.80 24.23
C MET A 128 -3.70 11.51 25.56
N ASP A 129 -2.58 10.82 25.51
CA ASP A 129 -1.70 10.53 26.66
C ASP A 129 -0.72 11.67 26.99
N ALA A 130 -0.12 12.32 26.00
CA ALA A 130 0.60 13.58 26.18
C ALA A 130 -0.30 14.63 26.85
N GLN A 131 -1.55 14.77 26.39
CA GLN A 131 -2.52 15.67 27.00
C GLN A 131 -2.96 15.23 28.41
N ALA A 132 -2.94 13.92 28.72
CA ALA A 132 -3.20 13.44 30.07
C ALA A 132 -2.06 13.81 31.05
N ALA A 133 -0.80 13.68 30.62
CA ALA A 133 0.35 14.19 31.37
C ALA A 133 0.27 15.71 31.56
N ASN A 134 -0.03 16.45 30.48
CA ASN A 134 -0.19 17.91 30.48
C ASN A 134 -1.30 18.38 31.43
N LEU A 135 -2.44 17.67 31.50
CA LEU A 135 -3.53 17.94 32.44
C LEU A 135 -3.06 17.80 33.90
N LEU A 136 -2.44 16.66 34.25
CA LEU A 136 -1.99 16.38 35.62
C LEU A 136 -0.83 17.29 36.06
N LEU A 137 0.01 17.72 35.12
CA LEU A 137 1.12 18.65 35.37
C LEU A 137 0.64 20.09 35.57
N SER A 138 -0.30 20.56 34.75
CA SER A 138 -0.81 21.95 34.80
C SER A 138 -1.88 22.20 35.88
N SER A 139 -2.49 21.17 36.46
CA SER A 139 -3.71 21.30 37.28
C SER A 139 -3.55 22.00 38.65
N GLY A 140 -2.33 22.12 39.18
CA GLY A 140 -2.07 22.60 40.55
C GLY A 140 -2.46 21.59 41.64
N ASN A 141 -2.56 22.03 42.90
CA ASN A 141 -3.05 21.19 44.01
C ASN A 141 -4.53 21.46 44.25
N ALA A 142 -5.42 20.55 43.81
CA ALA A 142 -6.87 20.76 43.80
C ALA A 142 -7.27 22.10 43.14
N GLY A 143 -6.66 22.41 41.98
CA GLY A 143 -6.85 23.67 41.26
C GLY A 143 -6.06 24.88 41.80
N LYS A 144 -5.52 24.83 43.03
CA LYS A 144 -4.70 25.93 43.57
C LYS A 144 -3.33 25.94 42.88
N GLY A 145 -3.01 27.06 42.25
CA GLY A 145 -1.78 27.22 41.46
C GLY A 145 -1.84 26.60 40.06
N ARG A 146 -3.05 26.28 39.55
CA ARG A 146 -3.25 25.79 38.19
C ARG A 146 -2.71 26.76 37.13
N LEU A 147 -2.03 26.24 36.13
CA LEU A 147 -1.73 26.95 34.89
C LEU A 147 -2.97 26.88 33.98
N GLN A 148 -3.86 27.86 34.11
CA GLN A 148 -5.21 27.80 33.56
C GLN A 148 -5.24 27.59 32.03
N THR A 149 -4.51 28.41 31.26
CA THR A 149 -4.52 28.31 29.78
C THR A 149 -3.91 27.00 29.26
N PRO A 150 -2.77 26.49 29.78
CA PRO A 150 -2.30 25.15 29.45
C PRO A 150 -3.29 24.04 29.83
N TYR A 151 -3.91 24.11 31.01
CA TYR A 151 -4.88 23.11 31.47
C TYR A 151 -6.13 23.05 30.56
N ASP A 152 -6.69 24.21 30.21
CA ASP A 152 -7.88 24.28 29.34
C ASP A 152 -7.58 23.80 27.91
N LYS A 153 -6.37 24.07 27.40
CA LYS A 153 -5.89 23.54 26.11
C LYS A 153 -5.73 22.02 26.14
N ALA A 154 -5.03 21.49 27.15
CA ALA A 154 -4.84 20.04 27.29
C ALA A 154 -6.19 19.31 27.47
N PHE A 155 -7.16 19.90 28.19
CA PHE A 155 -8.52 19.37 28.28
C PHE A 155 -9.24 19.33 26.93
N GLY A 156 -9.08 20.38 26.11
CA GLY A 156 -9.60 20.44 24.75
C GLY A 156 -9.03 19.34 23.87
N PHE A 157 -7.70 19.30 23.72
CA PHE A 157 -6.98 18.33 22.88
C PHE A 157 -7.21 16.89 23.32
N TYR A 158 -7.18 16.58 24.63
CA TYR A 158 -7.59 15.27 25.17
C TYR A 158 -9.03 14.91 24.72
N GLY A 159 -9.92 15.90 24.72
CA GLY A 159 -11.30 15.76 24.27
C GLY A 159 -11.46 15.58 22.75
N ASP A 160 -10.52 16.07 21.93
CA ASP A 160 -10.45 15.87 20.47
C ASP A 160 -9.86 14.49 20.12
N ALA A 161 -8.65 14.17 20.60
CA ALA A 161 -8.00 12.88 20.35
C ALA A 161 -8.86 11.69 20.80
N ARG A 162 -9.58 11.82 21.93
CA ARG A 162 -10.53 10.78 22.38
C ARG A 162 -11.69 10.53 21.39
N ARG A 163 -12.11 11.56 20.64
CA ARG A 163 -13.13 11.42 19.59
C ARG A 163 -12.55 10.81 18.32
N GLU A 164 -11.31 11.14 17.98
CA GLU A 164 -10.57 10.58 16.84
C GLU A 164 -10.33 9.08 17.01
N ILE A 165 -9.80 8.64 18.17
CA ILE A 165 -9.67 7.20 18.51
C ILE A 165 -11.02 6.47 18.39
N GLY A 166 -12.11 7.08 18.88
CA GLY A 166 -13.46 6.51 18.77
C GLY A 166 -14.04 6.48 17.35
N HIS A 167 -13.54 7.32 16.44
CA HIS A 167 -13.83 7.26 15.02
C HIS A 167 -13.00 6.15 14.35
N ASP A 168 -11.71 6.08 14.62
CA ASP A 168 -10.82 5.17 13.92
C ASP A 168 -10.98 3.73 14.37
N LEU A 169 -11.19 3.44 15.67
CA LEU A 169 -11.58 2.10 16.11
C LEU A 169 -12.85 1.60 15.40
N ARG A 170 -13.83 2.47 15.13
CA ARG A 170 -15.03 2.12 14.34
C ARG A 170 -14.68 1.87 12.86
N THR A 171 -13.89 2.74 12.25
CA THR A 171 -13.46 2.60 10.85
C THR A 171 -12.66 1.32 10.64
N LEU A 172 -11.76 1.00 11.58
CA LEU A 172 -10.94 -0.20 11.59
C LEU A 172 -11.77 -1.46 11.88
N ALA A 173 -12.76 -1.41 12.78
CA ALA A 173 -13.67 -2.53 13.01
C ALA A 173 -14.47 -2.89 11.74
N VAL A 174 -14.92 -1.90 10.96
CA VAL A 174 -15.55 -2.12 9.64
C VAL A 174 -14.53 -2.63 8.62
N ALA A 175 -13.30 -2.13 8.65
CA ALA A 175 -12.26 -2.47 7.68
C ALA A 175 -11.58 -3.83 7.94
N ALA A 176 -11.66 -4.35 9.17
CA ALA A 176 -11.15 -5.67 9.59
C ALA A 176 -12.07 -6.83 9.19
N GLN A 177 -13.35 -6.59 8.89
CA GLN A 177 -14.35 -7.63 8.65
C GLN A 177 -13.89 -8.69 7.63
N GLY A 178 -13.79 -9.93 8.09
CA GLY A 178 -13.34 -11.09 7.32
C GLY A 178 -11.91 -11.53 7.62
N ASP A 179 -11.10 -10.74 8.35
CA ASP A 179 -9.80 -11.16 8.88
C ASP A 179 -9.84 -11.30 10.41
N ARG A 180 -9.79 -12.55 10.89
CA ARG A 180 -9.88 -12.88 12.31
C ARG A 180 -8.68 -12.44 13.16
N ALA A 181 -7.57 -12.02 12.55
CA ALA A 181 -6.45 -11.44 13.28
C ALA A 181 -6.71 -9.95 13.54
N ASP A 182 -7.11 -9.21 12.50
CA ASP A 182 -7.44 -7.79 12.61
C ASP A 182 -8.69 -7.58 13.49
N GLU A 183 -9.73 -8.41 13.33
CA GLU A 183 -10.98 -8.36 14.13
C GLU A 183 -10.68 -8.41 15.64
N ARG A 184 -9.85 -9.37 16.08
CA ARG A 184 -9.41 -9.50 17.49
C ARG A 184 -8.51 -8.38 17.95
N THR A 185 -7.69 -7.83 17.06
CA THR A 185 -6.79 -6.71 17.39
C THR A 185 -7.61 -5.46 17.69
N VAL A 186 -8.67 -5.20 16.89
CA VAL A 186 -9.60 -4.08 17.13
C VAL A 186 -10.50 -4.32 18.35
N GLU A 187 -10.91 -5.56 18.61
CA GLU A 187 -11.62 -5.97 19.84
C GLU A 187 -10.77 -5.66 21.09
N SER A 188 -9.53 -6.18 21.13
CA SER A 188 -8.56 -5.95 22.21
C SER A 188 -8.24 -4.46 22.42
N LEU A 189 -7.97 -3.72 21.34
CA LEU A 189 -7.76 -2.27 21.36
C LEU A 189 -8.95 -1.51 21.95
N THR A 190 -10.19 -1.95 21.67
CA THR A 190 -11.40 -1.28 22.17
C THR A 190 -11.58 -1.49 23.68
N ASP A 191 -11.36 -2.71 24.17
CA ASP A 191 -11.45 -3.03 25.60
C ASP A 191 -10.30 -2.40 26.40
N ASN A 192 -9.05 -2.51 25.90
CA ASN A 192 -7.88 -1.87 26.50
C ASN A 192 -8.03 -0.34 26.54
N PHE A 193 -8.65 0.28 25.53
CA PHE A 193 -8.89 1.73 25.50
C PHE A 193 -9.97 2.16 26.51
N ALA A 194 -10.97 1.31 26.75
CA ALA A 194 -11.97 1.54 27.79
C ALA A 194 -11.34 1.50 29.20
N GLU A 195 -10.46 0.52 29.49
CA GLU A 195 -9.72 0.53 30.76
C GLU A 195 -8.78 1.75 30.86
N TYR A 196 -8.05 2.10 29.80
CA TYR A 196 -7.20 3.30 29.79
C TYR A 196 -7.99 4.55 30.16
N GLN A 197 -9.17 4.77 29.56
CA GLN A 197 -10.06 5.89 29.92
C GLN A 197 -10.52 5.84 31.38
N GLU A 198 -10.81 4.65 31.93
CA GLU A 198 -11.20 4.47 33.33
C GLU A 198 -10.04 4.81 34.29
N ARG A 199 -8.80 4.41 33.94
CA ARG A 199 -7.57 4.73 34.70
C ARG A 199 -7.28 6.24 34.68
N ILE A 200 -7.32 6.90 33.53
CA ILE A 200 -7.19 8.37 33.44
C ILE A 200 -8.34 9.09 34.17
N GLY A 201 -9.56 8.56 34.09
CA GLY A 201 -10.71 9.10 34.85
C GLY A 201 -10.46 9.13 36.35
N ARG A 202 -9.98 8.01 36.93
CA ARG A 202 -9.56 7.93 38.33
C ARG A 202 -8.39 8.88 38.65
N ALA A 203 -7.40 8.96 37.76
CA ALA A 203 -6.26 9.87 37.94
C ALA A 203 -6.73 11.33 38.08
N LEU A 204 -7.56 11.80 37.16
CA LEU A 204 -8.12 13.17 37.17
C LEU A 204 -9.07 13.41 38.35
N GLU A 205 -9.85 12.41 38.78
CA GLU A 205 -10.72 12.53 39.96
C GLU A 205 -9.89 12.65 41.25
N ASN A 206 -8.82 11.86 41.38
CA ASN A 206 -7.90 11.94 42.51
C ASN A 206 -7.10 13.24 42.50
N ASP A 207 -6.71 13.73 41.33
CA ASP A 207 -5.95 14.98 41.15
C ASP A 207 -6.73 16.23 41.61
N ALA A 208 -8.04 16.23 41.39
CA ALA A 208 -8.94 17.29 41.85
C ALA A 208 -9.09 17.37 43.38
N ARG A 209 -8.67 16.35 44.14
CA ARG A 209 -8.78 16.27 45.60
C ARG A 209 -7.53 16.83 46.27
N ALA A 210 -7.71 17.60 47.35
CA ALA A 210 -6.58 18.16 48.10
C ALA A 210 -5.70 17.05 48.70
N GLY A 211 -4.43 16.99 48.29
CA GLY A 211 -3.50 15.92 48.66
C GLY A 211 -3.62 14.63 47.83
N GLY A 212 -4.52 14.55 46.85
CA GLY A 212 -4.73 13.34 46.05
C GLY A 212 -3.68 13.06 44.97
N LYS A 213 -2.72 13.97 44.74
CA LYS A 213 -1.65 13.88 43.72
C LYS A 213 -0.92 12.52 43.68
N ALA A 214 -0.62 11.92 44.84
CA ALA A 214 0.08 10.63 44.89
C ALA A 214 -0.80 9.46 44.37
N ALA A 215 -2.10 9.48 44.66
CA ALA A 215 -3.05 8.51 44.12
C ALA A 215 -3.27 8.74 42.62
N ALA A 216 -3.43 10.01 42.21
CA ALA A 216 -3.56 10.41 40.81
C ALA A 216 -2.38 9.92 39.95
N LEU A 217 -1.15 10.10 40.44
CA LEU A 217 0.05 9.62 39.77
C LEU A 217 0.11 8.08 39.69
N ASN A 218 -0.37 7.36 40.70
CA ASN A 218 -0.45 5.90 40.66
C ASN A 218 -1.47 5.39 39.62
N ASP A 219 -2.65 6.01 39.55
CA ASP A 219 -3.65 5.72 38.52
C ASP A 219 -3.11 6.06 37.11
N TYR A 220 -2.44 7.20 36.95
CA TYR A 220 -1.82 7.61 35.68
C TYR A 220 -0.71 6.66 35.23
N ARG A 221 0.22 6.29 36.13
CA ARG A 221 1.24 5.26 35.85
C ARG A 221 0.61 3.97 35.36
N THR A 222 -0.47 3.51 36.00
CA THR A 222 -1.20 2.30 35.58
C THR A 222 -1.82 2.45 34.18
N ALA A 223 -2.30 3.65 33.83
CA ALA A 223 -2.79 3.95 32.48
C ALA A 223 -1.66 3.93 31.43
N THR A 224 -0.54 4.61 31.71
CA THR A 224 0.63 4.64 30.81
C THR A 224 1.26 3.27 30.63
N ASP A 225 1.36 2.47 31.69
CA ASP A 225 1.92 1.11 31.64
C ASP A 225 1.02 0.19 30.77
N LEU A 226 -0.30 0.38 30.78
CA LEU A 226 -1.25 -0.28 29.85
C LEU A 226 -1.11 0.22 28.40
N LEU A 227 -1.00 1.53 28.20
CA LEU A 227 -0.88 2.16 26.89
C LEU A 227 0.38 1.70 26.15
N GLN A 228 1.53 1.81 26.81
CA GLN A 228 2.84 1.41 26.27
C GLN A 228 2.97 -0.12 26.16
N GLY A 229 2.37 -0.87 27.11
CA GLY A 229 2.44 -2.34 27.13
C GLY A 229 1.51 -3.05 26.14
N GLN A 230 0.38 -2.45 25.76
CA GLN A 230 -0.65 -3.11 24.92
C GLN A 230 -1.13 -2.22 23.77
N LEU A 231 -1.73 -1.07 24.05
CA LEU A 231 -2.43 -0.26 23.03
C LEU A 231 -1.53 0.20 21.88
N LEU A 232 -0.34 0.72 22.17
CA LEU A 232 0.59 1.17 21.13
C LEU A 232 1.18 -0.01 20.32
N PRO A 233 1.65 -1.12 20.92
CA PRO A 233 1.97 -2.34 20.19
C PRO A 233 0.85 -2.88 19.30
N GLU A 234 -0.40 -2.89 19.77
CA GLU A 234 -1.56 -3.37 19.01
C GLU A 234 -1.88 -2.44 17.83
N ALA A 235 -1.88 -1.11 18.04
CA ALA A 235 -2.12 -0.13 16.99
C ALA A 235 -1.01 -0.17 15.91
N ARG A 236 0.27 -0.28 16.31
CA ARG A 236 1.41 -0.47 15.39
C ARG A 236 1.30 -1.78 14.59
N THR A 237 0.85 -2.87 15.23
CA THR A 237 0.59 -4.16 14.56
C THR A 237 -0.49 -4.00 13.49
N LEU A 238 -1.55 -3.24 13.77
CA LEU A 238 -2.64 -2.97 12.83
C LEU A 238 -2.19 -2.07 11.66
N VAL A 239 -1.32 -1.08 11.91
CA VAL A 239 -0.65 -0.31 10.83
C VAL A 239 0.12 -1.23 9.89
N ASP A 240 0.98 -2.09 10.43
CA ASP A 240 1.83 -2.96 9.61
C ASP A 240 1.02 -4.07 8.89
N SER A 241 -0.08 -4.56 9.49
CA SER A 241 -1.07 -5.45 8.85
C SER A 241 -1.75 -4.77 7.65
N ASN A 242 -2.30 -3.57 7.87
CA ASN A 242 -3.03 -2.79 6.86
C ASN A 242 -2.11 -2.39 5.71
N ASN A 243 -0.91 -1.92 6.04
CA ASN A 243 0.10 -1.55 5.07
C ASN A 243 0.56 -2.77 4.22
N SER A 244 0.70 -3.93 4.85
CA SER A 244 0.99 -5.20 4.16
C SER A 244 -0.17 -5.64 3.25
N ALA A 245 -1.43 -5.42 3.64
CA ALA A 245 -2.59 -5.71 2.80
C ALA A 245 -2.63 -4.80 1.55
N PHE A 246 -2.43 -3.50 1.73
CA PHE A 246 -2.35 -2.53 0.62
C PHE A 246 -1.18 -2.86 -0.31
N ASN A 247 0.01 -3.17 0.21
CA ASN A 247 1.15 -3.56 -0.64
C ASN A 247 0.87 -4.83 -1.48
N ARG A 248 0.17 -5.84 -0.93
CA ARG A 248 -0.31 -7.01 -1.70
C ARG A 248 -1.26 -6.59 -2.83
N GLY A 249 -2.23 -5.72 -2.55
CA GLY A 249 -3.16 -5.19 -3.55
C GLY A 249 -2.45 -4.41 -4.67
N TYR A 250 -1.54 -3.51 -4.30
CA TYR A 250 -0.69 -2.75 -5.23
C TYR A 250 0.14 -3.68 -6.14
N ALA A 251 0.84 -4.66 -5.56
CA ALA A 251 1.66 -5.60 -6.31
C ALA A 251 0.82 -6.44 -7.30
N GLN A 252 -0.36 -6.90 -6.89
CA GLN A 252 -1.29 -7.64 -7.75
C GLN A 252 -1.83 -6.77 -8.90
N ALA A 253 -2.21 -5.52 -8.62
CA ALA A 253 -2.67 -4.57 -9.63
C ALA A 253 -1.56 -4.24 -10.65
N ARG A 254 -0.35 -3.92 -10.16
CA ARG A 254 0.83 -3.65 -10.99
C ARG A 254 1.21 -4.85 -11.87
N SER A 255 1.18 -6.07 -11.33
CA SER A 255 1.42 -7.29 -12.12
C SER A 255 0.34 -7.51 -13.19
N THR A 256 -0.91 -7.16 -12.89
CA THR A 256 -2.04 -7.28 -13.82
C THR A 256 -1.91 -6.27 -14.98
N LEU A 257 -1.62 -5.00 -14.65
CA LEU A 257 -1.37 -3.94 -15.65
C LEU A 257 -0.17 -4.27 -16.54
N ALA A 258 0.92 -4.79 -15.98
CA ALA A 258 2.09 -5.20 -16.76
C ALA A 258 1.76 -6.35 -17.75
N ALA A 259 1.02 -7.36 -17.30
CA ALA A 259 0.58 -8.46 -18.17
C ALA A 259 -0.39 -7.97 -19.27
N GLN A 260 -1.30 -7.06 -18.95
CA GLN A 260 -2.21 -6.43 -19.91
C GLN A 260 -1.45 -5.60 -20.95
N LEU A 261 -0.46 -4.79 -20.54
CA LEU A 261 0.37 -3.99 -21.46
C LEU A 261 1.14 -4.89 -22.43
N VAL A 262 1.78 -5.97 -21.96
CA VAL A 262 2.45 -6.95 -22.83
C VAL A 262 1.47 -7.59 -23.81
N ALA A 263 0.27 -7.97 -23.35
CA ALA A 263 -0.76 -8.55 -24.22
C ALA A 263 -1.31 -7.55 -25.26
N VAL A 264 -1.46 -6.27 -24.89
CA VAL A 264 -1.84 -5.16 -25.81
C VAL A 264 -0.78 -4.97 -26.90
N VAL A 265 0.50 -4.95 -26.52
CA VAL A 265 1.62 -4.83 -27.49
C VAL A 265 1.64 -6.03 -28.44
N VAL A 266 1.56 -7.26 -27.92
CA VAL A 266 1.60 -8.48 -28.75
C VAL A 266 0.41 -8.55 -29.71
N LEU A 267 -0.83 -8.32 -29.23
CA LEU A 267 -2.03 -8.31 -30.09
C LEU A 267 -2.01 -7.14 -31.08
N GLY A 268 -1.49 -5.98 -30.68
CA GLY A 268 -1.31 -4.81 -31.54
C GLY A 268 -0.35 -5.09 -32.71
N VAL A 269 0.83 -5.65 -32.42
CA VAL A 269 1.79 -6.07 -33.46
C VAL A 269 1.20 -7.13 -34.38
N LEU A 270 0.46 -8.11 -33.85
CA LEU A 270 -0.22 -9.12 -34.66
C LEU A 270 -1.31 -8.53 -35.56
N LEU A 271 -2.09 -7.56 -35.07
CA LEU A 271 -3.12 -6.85 -35.85
C LEU A 271 -2.49 -6.01 -36.97
N LEU A 272 -1.45 -5.23 -36.66
CA LEU A 272 -0.73 -4.42 -37.65
C LEU A 272 -0.02 -5.29 -38.69
N ALA A 273 0.57 -6.42 -38.30
CA ALA A 273 1.16 -7.39 -39.23
C ALA A 273 0.09 -8.03 -40.13
N ALA A 274 -1.07 -8.41 -39.59
CA ALA A 274 -2.18 -8.96 -40.38
C ALA A 274 -2.75 -7.96 -41.38
N LEU A 275 -2.87 -6.67 -41.00
CA LEU A 275 -3.26 -5.57 -41.88
C LEU A 275 -2.20 -5.29 -42.95
N GLY A 276 -0.91 -5.29 -42.60
CA GLY A 276 0.21 -5.14 -43.54
C GLY A 276 0.26 -6.26 -44.58
N VAL A 277 0.11 -7.52 -44.16
CA VAL A 277 0.01 -8.69 -45.05
C VAL A 277 -1.22 -8.58 -45.97
N LEU A 278 -2.36 -8.10 -45.45
CA LEU A 278 -3.56 -7.86 -46.25
C LEU A 278 -3.35 -6.75 -47.30
N GLN A 279 -2.73 -5.62 -46.93
CA GLN A 279 -2.38 -4.55 -47.88
C GLN A 279 -1.40 -5.04 -48.95
N TRP A 280 -0.32 -5.72 -48.56
CA TRP A 280 0.68 -6.27 -49.48
C TRP A 280 0.08 -7.28 -50.45
N TYR A 281 -0.79 -8.18 -49.97
CA TYR A 281 -1.51 -9.13 -50.81
C TYR A 281 -2.43 -8.44 -51.82
N LEU A 282 -3.15 -7.39 -51.40
CA LEU A 282 -4.00 -6.59 -52.30
C LEU A 282 -3.15 -5.87 -53.36
N ALA A 283 -2.10 -5.15 -52.95
CA ALA A 283 -1.23 -4.40 -53.85
C ALA A 283 -0.55 -5.32 -54.88
N ARG A 284 0.05 -6.43 -54.43
CA ARG A 284 0.78 -7.37 -55.30
C ARG A 284 -0.14 -8.19 -56.22
N ARG A 285 -1.39 -8.46 -55.84
CA ARG A 285 -2.32 -9.29 -56.64
C ARG A 285 -3.28 -8.50 -57.53
N PHE A 286 -3.59 -7.25 -57.18
CA PHE A 286 -4.56 -6.40 -57.89
C PHE A 286 -3.94 -5.12 -58.46
N HIS A 287 -2.59 -4.98 -58.42
CA HIS A 287 -1.82 -3.87 -59.01
C HIS A 287 -2.25 -2.45 -58.57
N ARG A 288 -2.95 -2.34 -57.43
CA ARG A 288 -3.49 -1.08 -56.91
C ARG A 288 -2.89 -0.79 -55.54
N ILE A 289 -2.13 0.30 -55.46
CA ILE A 289 -1.10 0.53 -54.43
C ILE A 289 -1.69 0.56 -53.01
N LEU A 290 -2.87 1.19 -52.82
CA LEU A 290 -3.53 1.34 -51.52
C LEU A 290 -5.04 1.04 -51.61
N ASN A 291 -5.57 0.35 -50.60
CA ASN A 291 -7.01 0.27 -50.33
C ASN A 291 -7.34 1.25 -49.20
N PRO A 292 -8.10 2.34 -49.43
CA PRO A 292 -8.28 3.40 -48.44
C PRO A 292 -8.98 2.91 -47.16
N GLY A 293 -9.88 1.92 -47.24
CA GLY A 293 -10.53 1.34 -46.06
C GLY A 293 -9.55 0.55 -45.18
N VAL A 294 -8.65 -0.23 -45.79
CA VAL A 294 -7.63 -0.99 -45.05
C VAL A 294 -6.51 -0.07 -44.53
N LEU A 295 -6.20 1.01 -45.25
CA LEU A 295 -5.26 2.04 -44.81
C LEU A 295 -5.82 2.78 -43.58
N ALA A 296 -7.05 3.28 -43.64
CA ALA A 296 -7.74 3.90 -42.51
C ALA A 296 -7.84 2.94 -41.31
N ALA A 297 -8.17 1.66 -41.54
CA ALA A 297 -8.16 0.64 -40.48
C ALA A 297 -6.78 0.46 -39.83
N THR A 298 -5.69 0.60 -40.60
CA THR A 298 -4.32 0.52 -40.09
C THR A 298 -3.95 1.74 -39.25
N VAL A 299 -4.38 2.94 -39.66
CA VAL A 299 -4.23 4.16 -38.85
C VAL A 299 -5.03 4.07 -37.54
N CYS A 300 -6.29 3.64 -37.60
CA CYS A 300 -7.12 3.44 -36.40
C CYS A 300 -6.52 2.38 -35.45
N ALA A 301 -6.02 1.27 -35.99
CA ALA A 301 -5.36 0.23 -35.18
C ALA A 301 -4.06 0.74 -34.54
N LEU A 302 -3.23 1.47 -35.29
CA LEU A 302 -1.99 2.06 -34.77
C LEU A 302 -2.26 3.08 -33.66
N LEU A 303 -3.20 4.00 -33.88
CA LEU A 303 -3.61 4.99 -32.87
C LEU A 303 -4.19 4.32 -31.62
N ALA A 304 -4.99 3.27 -31.76
CA ALA A 304 -5.54 2.55 -30.61
C ALA A 304 -4.46 1.80 -29.81
N VAL A 305 -3.48 1.18 -30.47
CA VAL A 305 -2.34 0.52 -29.79
C VAL A 305 -1.48 1.54 -29.06
N LEU A 306 -1.19 2.69 -29.69
CA LEU A 306 -0.42 3.77 -29.06
C LEU A 306 -1.18 4.36 -27.87
N LEU A 307 -2.40 4.86 -28.06
CA LEU A 307 -3.20 5.48 -26.98
C LEU A 307 -3.53 4.49 -25.86
N GLY A 308 -3.81 3.22 -26.18
CA GLY A 308 -4.08 2.18 -25.18
C GLY A 308 -2.84 1.78 -24.39
N GLY A 309 -1.67 1.70 -25.04
CA GLY A 309 -0.39 1.51 -24.37
C GLY A 309 -0.02 2.69 -23.47
N GLN A 310 -0.22 3.93 -23.94
CA GLN A 310 0.00 5.13 -23.16
C GLN A 310 -0.90 5.19 -21.93
N ALA A 311 -2.21 4.98 -22.07
CA ALA A 311 -3.16 5.03 -20.95
C ALA A 311 -2.86 3.96 -19.87
N LEU A 312 -2.52 2.73 -20.27
CA LEU A 312 -2.11 1.69 -19.32
C LEU A 312 -0.77 2.02 -18.65
N SER A 313 0.19 2.59 -19.38
CA SER A 313 1.48 3.02 -18.81
C SER A 313 1.33 4.22 -17.87
N ALA A 314 0.44 5.16 -18.19
CA ALA A 314 0.11 6.30 -17.34
C ALA A 314 -0.59 5.84 -16.05
N SER A 315 -1.60 4.98 -16.15
CA SER A 315 -2.29 4.42 -14.98
C SER A 315 -1.35 3.63 -14.06
N ALA A 316 -0.41 2.85 -14.63
CA ALA A 316 0.64 2.18 -13.85
C ALA A 316 1.66 3.16 -13.22
N GLY A 317 1.94 4.29 -13.89
CA GLY A 317 2.74 5.40 -13.35
C GLY A 317 2.04 6.07 -12.16
N HIS A 318 0.81 6.55 -12.35
CA HIS A 318 0.00 7.14 -11.28
C HIS A 318 -0.17 6.20 -10.08
N LEU A 319 -0.34 4.90 -10.31
CA LEU A 319 -0.44 3.91 -9.23
C LEU A 319 0.87 3.79 -8.43
N ARG A 320 2.03 3.95 -9.06
CA ARG A 320 3.31 4.08 -8.35
C ARG A 320 3.37 5.40 -7.57
N VAL A 321 3.07 6.54 -8.20
CA VAL A 321 3.16 7.86 -7.54
C VAL A 321 2.26 7.90 -6.31
N ALA A 322 1.02 7.44 -6.44
CA ALA A 322 0.10 7.30 -5.33
C ALA A 322 0.69 6.41 -4.21
N ARG A 323 1.22 5.22 -4.53
CA ARG A 323 1.66 4.27 -3.48
C ARG A 323 3.00 4.61 -2.84
N HIS A 324 4.07 4.72 -3.62
CA HIS A 324 5.44 4.80 -3.11
C HIS A 324 5.94 6.23 -2.97
N ASP A 325 5.57 7.05 -3.94
CA ASP A 325 6.13 8.38 -4.02
C ASP A 325 5.34 9.37 -3.11
N ALA A 326 4.09 9.02 -2.72
CA ALA A 326 3.23 9.81 -1.81
C ALA A 326 2.71 9.08 -0.55
N PHE A 327 2.04 7.92 -0.70
CA PHE A 327 1.34 7.30 0.43
C PHE A 327 2.29 6.71 1.49
N ASP A 328 3.42 6.14 1.07
CA ASP A 328 4.46 5.66 1.98
C ASP A 328 5.00 6.81 2.87
N SER A 329 5.15 8.03 2.32
CA SER A 329 5.50 9.25 3.07
C SER A 329 4.40 9.65 4.08
N VAL A 330 3.11 9.66 3.70
CA VAL A 330 1.99 9.97 4.62
C VAL A 330 1.99 9.06 5.86
N VAL A 331 2.24 7.75 5.68
CA VAL A 331 2.30 6.79 6.80
C VAL A 331 3.56 6.99 7.65
N ALA A 332 4.70 7.32 7.05
CA ALA A 332 5.93 7.63 7.78
C ALA A 332 5.80 8.93 8.60
N LEU A 333 5.18 9.97 8.05
CA LEU A 333 4.97 11.25 8.72
C LEU A 333 3.94 11.14 9.86
N SER A 334 2.85 10.37 9.70
CA SER A 334 1.92 10.05 10.78
C SER A 334 2.62 9.25 11.91
N ARG A 335 3.51 8.31 11.57
CA ARG A 335 4.38 7.62 12.54
C ARG A 335 5.35 8.59 13.25
N ALA A 336 5.97 9.52 12.54
CA ALA A 336 6.86 10.52 13.12
C ALA A 336 6.13 11.45 14.09
N ARG A 337 4.91 11.90 13.75
CA ARG A 337 4.04 12.66 14.67
C ARG A 337 3.71 11.86 15.94
N ALA A 338 3.39 10.57 15.80
CA ALA A 338 3.08 9.73 16.97
C ALA A 338 4.29 9.58 17.92
N ILE A 339 5.50 9.41 17.37
CA ILE A 339 6.75 9.39 18.14
C ILE A 339 7.01 10.75 18.82
N ALA A 340 6.70 11.86 18.13
CA ALA A 340 6.82 13.20 18.68
C ALA A 340 5.88 13.47 19.86
N TYR A 341 4.61 13.04 19.79
CA TYR A 341 3.67 13.16 20.90
C TYR A 341 4.09 12.29 22.10
N ASP A 342 4.59 11.07 21.88
CA ASP A 342 5.12 10.24 22.98
C ASP A 342 6.40 10.85 23.59
N ALA A 343 7.18 11.64 22.82
CA ALA A 343 8.33 12.39 23.35
C ALA A 343 7.88 13.60 24.19
N ASN A 344 6.85 14.33 23.75
CA ASN A 344 6.22 15.39 24.55
C ASN A 344 5.57 14.85 25.83
N ALA A 345 4.97 13.65 25.75
CA ALA A 345 4.51 12.93 26.93
C ALA A 345 5.66 12.63 27.90
N ASP A 346 6.83 12.18 27.41
CA ASP A 346 8.02 11.95 28.25
C ASP A 346 8.65 13.22 28.85
N GLU A 347 8.64 14.37 28.15
CA GLU A 347 9.02 15.67 28.72
C GLU A 347 8.12 16.04 29.91
N SER A 348 6.80 16.02 29.69
CA SER A 348 5.80 16.32 30.74
C SER A 348 5.80 15.30 31.88
N ARG A 349 6.02 14.01 31.59
CA ARG A 349 6.20 12.96 32.61
C ARG A 349 7.45 13.18 33.45
N TRP A 350 8.57 13.57 32.84
CA TRP A 350 9.81 13.84 33.55
C TRP A 350 9.68 15.00 34.55
N LEU A 351 8.80 15.96 34.26
CA LEU A 351 8.39 16.99 35.22
C LEU A 351 7.38 16.49 36.27
N LEU A 352 6.33 15.78 35.84
CA LEU A 352 5.21 15.30 36.67
C LEU A 352 5.60 14.22 37.69
N ASP A 353 6.56 13.36 37.34
CA ASP A 353 6.91 12.14 38.08
C ASP A 353 8.43 12.07 38.33
N PRO A 354 8.89 12.65 39.47
CA PRO A 354 10.29 12.60 39.89
C PRO A 354 10.87 11.20 40.10
N GLU A 355 10.04 10.20 40.44
CA GLU A 355 10.51 8.84 40.79
C GLU A 355 10.85 8.00 39.55
N ARG A 356 10.21 8.29 38.40
CA ARG A 356 10.48 7.64 37.11
C ARG A 356 11.33 8.51 36.16
N ARG A 357 11.94 9.61 36.62
CA ARG A 357 12.83 10.49 35.81
C ARG A 357 13.93 9.75 35.03
N ASP A 358 14.51 8.71 35.64
CA ASP A 358 15.55 7.86 35.03
C ASP A 358 15.03 6.94 33.91
N GLN A 359 13.70 6.85 33.74
CA GLN A 359 13.04 6.11 32.64
C GLN A 359 12.68 7.07 31.49
N TYR A 360 12.02 8.20 31.80
CA TYR A 360 11.57 9.15 30.78
C TYR A 360 12.72 9.90 30.09
N GLY A 361 13.86 10.12 30.76
CA GLY A 361 15.04 10.70 30.11
C GLY A 361 15.57 9.85 28.96
N PRO A 362 15.96 8.59 29.20
CA PRO A 362 16.35 7.65 28.14
C PRO A 362 15.24 7.37 27.12
N ALA A 363 13.97 7.33 27.54
CA ALA A 363 12.84 7.10 26.64
C ALA A 363 12.58 8.27 25.68
N PHE A 364 12.77 9.52 26.13
CA PHE A 364 12.81 10.70 25.27
C PHE A 364 13.94 10.58 24.25
N LEU A 365 15.18 10.32 24.69
CA LEU A 365 16.34 10.17 23.78
C LEU A 365 16.12 9.06 22.73
N ALA A 366 15.49 7.95 23.09
CA ALA A 366 15.18 6.88 22.16
C ALA A 366 14.24 7.37 21.03
N LYS A 367 13.22 8.15 21.37
CA LYS A 367 12.29 8.76 20.41
C LYS A 367 12.96 9.83 19.55
N SER A 368 13.82 10.67 20.14
CA SER A 368 14.69 11.59 19.39
C SER A 368 15.52 10.84 18.35
N GLN A 369 16.14 9.72 18.74
CA GLN A 369 16.95 8.87 17.86
C GLN A 369 16.11 8.11 16.80
N GLU A 370 14.83 7.81 17.07
CA GLU A 370 13.89 7.28 16.06
C GLU A 370 13.49 8.34 15.01
N LEU A 371 13.45 9.63 15.39
CA LEU A 371 13.16 10.75 14.48
C LEU A 371 14.39 11.22 13.69
N TYR A 372 15.49 11.50 14.38
CA TYR A 372 16.76 12.00 13.83
C TYR A 372 17.94 11.27 14.51
N GLY A 373 18.28 10.08 14.00
CA GLY A 373 19.27 9.21 14.64
C GLY A 373 20.72 9.69 14.46
N ASN A 374 21.38 9.99 15.57
CA ASN A 374 22.79 10.36 15.65
C ASN A 374 23.58 9.28 16.42
N SER A 375 24.37 8.50 15.69
CA SER A 375 25.08 7.32 16.22
C SER A 375 26.01 7.66 17.38
N GLY A 376 25.65 7.20 18.59
CA GLY A 376 26.42 7.44 19.82
C GLY A 376 26.15 8.77 20.53
N ALA A 377 25.19 9.57 20.04
CA ALA A 377 24.77 10.78 20.73
C ALA A 377 23.91 10.49 21.97
N THR A 378 24.07 11.33 22.99
CA THR A 378 23.42 11.28 24.30
C THR A 378 22.74 12.61 24.60
N LEU A 379 21.85 12.66 25.60
CA LEU A 379 21.15 13.89 26.01
C LEU A 379 22.04 15.12 26.32
N SER A 380 23.35 14.95 26.48
CA SER A 380 24.31 16.05 26.73
C SER A 380 25.05 16.55 25.48
N ASN A 381 25.00 15.83 24.35
CA ASN A 381 25.63 16.23 23.09
C ASN A 381 24.74 16.08 21.84
N TYR A 382 23.48 15.66 22.01
CA TYR A 382 22.54 15.42 20.91
C TYR A 382 22.37 16.65 20.00
N ASP A 383 22.06 17.82 20.56
CA ASP A 383 21.93 19.09 19.85
C ASP A 383 23.14 19.41 18.97
N ALA A 384 24.34 19.14 19.49
CA ALA A 384 25.61 19.49 18.84
C ALA A 384 25.95 18.54 17.69
N GLU A 385 25.61 17.25 17.81
CA GLU A 385 25.73 16.32 16.68
C GLU A 385 24.62 16.56 15.65
N LEU A 386 23.40 16.90 16.07
CA LEU A 386 22.29 17.30 15.19
C LEU A 386 22.65 18.53 14.36
N ASP A 387 23.11 19.62 14.98
CA ASP A 387 23.57 20.82 14.27
C ASP A 387 24.68 20.50 13.26
N ARG A 388 25.61 19.61 13.63
CA ARG A 388 26.74 19.19 12.80
C ARG A 388 26.32 18.35 11.59
N THR A 389 25.41 17.38 11.75
CA THR A 389 24.88 16.59 10.62
C THR A 389 23.90 17.40 9.78
N TRP A 390 23.15 18.33 10.38
CA TRP A 390 22.27 19.24 9.65
C TRP A 390 23.04 20.22 8.77
N GLN A 391 24.10 20.85 9.29
CA GLN A 391 25.00 21.70 8.50
C GLN A 391 25.64 20.95 7.32
N ARG A 392 25.96 19.66 7.49
CA ARG A 392 26.45 18.81 6.39
C ARG A 392 25.39 18.60 5.31
N TYR A 393 24.17 18.23 5.69
CA TYR A 393 23.04 18.09 4.77
C TYR A 393 22.68 19.43 4.06
N GLN A 394 22.76 20.56 4.76
CA GLN A 394 22.53 21.88 4.17
C GLN A 394 23.63 22.26 3.15
N ALA A 395 24.86 21.78 3.33
CA ALA A 395 25.97 21.98 2.39
C ALA A 395 25.94 21.02 1.19
N ASP A 396 25.61 19.74 1.41
CA ASP A 396 25.30 18.75 0.39
C ASP A 396 24.06 17.94 0.79
N ARG A 397 22.95 18.13 0.08
CA ARG A 397 21.67 17.46 0.33
C ARG A 397 21.70 15.94 0.11
N ASN A 398 22.81 15.39 -0.39
CA ASN A 398 23.06 13.95 -0.47
C ASN A 398 23.74 13.40 0.80
N ASP A 399 24.34 14.25 1.65
CA ASP A 399 25.06 13.86 2.87
C ASP A 399 24.11 13.63 4.06
N LEU A 400 23.23 12.64 3.91
CA LEU A 400 22.30 12.17 4.93
C LEU A 400 23.03 11.35 6.00
N ALA A 401 23.97 11.96 6.72
CA ALA A 401 24.84 11.33 7.72
C ALA A 401 24.16 11.12 9.10
N PHE A 402 22.86 10.87 9.09
CA PHE A 402 21.98 10.63 10.24
C PHE A 402 20.96 9.52 9.86
N THR A 403 20.12 9.07 10.79
CA THR A 403 19.07 8.05 10.53
C THR A 403 17.70 8.51 11.06
N GLY A 404 16.75 7.60 11.20
CA GLY A 404 15.40 7.90 11.72
C GLY A 404 14.42 8.38 10.65
N GLU A 405 13.19 8.69 11.06
CA GLU A 405 12.09 9.08 10.17
C GLU A 405 12.45 10.26 9.24
N PHE A 406 13.13 11.29 9.75
CA PHE A 406 13.49 12.46 8.95
C PHE A 406 14.54 12.15 7.87
N GLN A 407 15.40 11.15 8.08
CA GLN A 407 16.29 10.67 7.01
C GLN A 407 15.48 10.01 5.89
N ARG A 408 14.44 9.24 6.23
CA ARG A 408 13.61 8.54 5.23
C ARG A 408 12.85 9.53 4.36
N GLU A 409 12.27 10.57 4.97
CA GLU A 409 11.58 11.65 4.26
C GLU A 409 12.54 12.42 3.34
N LEU A 410 13.68 12.91 3.86
CA LEU A 410 14.64 13.71 3.08
C LEU A 410 15.34 12.91 1.95
N ALA A 411 15.32 11.57 2.04
CA ALA A 411 15.72 10.65 0.98
C ALA A 411 14.62 10.36 -0.06
N ASN A 412 13.33 10.54 0.25
CA ASN A 412 12.20 10.20 -0.62
C ASN A 412 11.57 11.41 -1.35
N ILE A 413 12.04 12.63 -1.08
CA ILE A 413 11.56 13.88 -1.70
C ILE A 413 11.32 13.73 -3.21
N THR A 414 10.05 13.82 -3.59
CA THR A 414 9.56 13.67 -4.97
C THR A 414 8.77 14.90 -5.45
N PHE A 415 8.17 15.69 -4.55
CA PHE A 415 7.22 16.75 -4.92
C PHE A 415 7.75 18.18 -4.78
N PRO A 416 7.23 19.15 -5.55
CA PRO A 416 7.56 20.57 -5.38
C PRO A 416 7.17 21.06 -3.99
N GLY A 417 8.07 21.80 -3.33
CA GLY A 417 7.84 22.38 -1.99
C GLY A 417 8.11 21.41 -0.82
N GLU A 418 7.93 20.11 -1.03
CA GLU A 418 8.10 19.05 -0.02
C GLU A 418 9.44 19.16 0.74
N ARG A 419 10.56 19.32 0.02
CA ARG A 419 11.88 19.50 0.65
C ARG A 419 11.95 20.69 1.60
N ALA A 420 11.30 21.81 1.26
CA ALA A 420 11.32 23.01 2.10
C ALA A 420 10.48 22.82 3.38
N ALA A 421 9.38 22.07 3.30
CA ALA A 421 8.59 21.69 4.47
C ALA A 421 9.32 20.65 5.35
N ALA A 422 10.04 19.70 4.74
CA ALA A 422 10.85 18.71 5.46
C ALA A 422 12.11 19.34 6.09
N GLU A 423 12.75 20.30 5.43
CA GLU A 423 13.84 21.10 6.00
C GLU A 423 13.35 21.95 7.19
N LYS A 424 12.22 22.66 7.02
CA LYS A 424 11.53 23.37 8.11
C LYS A 424 11.15 22.45 9.28
N THR A 425 10.78 21.19 9.01
CA THR A 425 10.46 20.19 10.04
C THR A 425 11.67 19.88 10.92
N VAL A 426 12.84 19.62 10.33
CA VAL A 426 14.07 19.37 11.12
C VAL A 426 14.51 20.63 11.87
N GLU A 427 14.38 21.81 11.27
CA GLU A 427 14.75 23.08 11.90
C GLU A 427 13.85 23.44 13.09
N THR A 428 12.54 23.19 13.01
CA THR A 428 11.61 23.39 14.13
C THR A 428 11.75 22.32 15.22
N TYR A 429 11.97 21.06 14.83
CA TYR A 429 12.33 19.97 15.76
C TYR A 429 13.59 20.31 16.58
N ALA A 430 14.64 20.83 15.93
CA ALA A 430 15.88 21.21 16.59
C ALA A 430 15.70 22.36 17.59
N VAL A 431 14.62 23.14 17.52
CA VAL A 431 14.27 24.11 18.58
C VAL A 431 13.65 23.37 19.77
N TYR A 432 12.68 22.48 19.52
CA TYR A 432 11.99 21.73 20.57
C TYR A 432 12.93 20.85 21.41
N GLU A 433 13.90 20.15 20.79
CA GLU A 433 14.91 19.38 21.53
C GLU A 433 15.70 20.24 22.55
N ARG A 434 16.02 21.48 22.18
CA ARG A 434 16.72 22.45 23.06
C ARG A 434 15.83 22.95 24.20
N ASP A 435 14.51 22.93 24.02
CA ASP A 435 13.57 23.28 25.09
C ASP A 435 13.58 22.20 26.19
N ASP A 436 13.59 20.92 25.84
CA ASP A 436 13.75 19.84 26.81
C ASP A 436 15.11 19.91 27.55
N ARG A 437 16.20 20.30 26.88
CA ARG A 437 17.48 20.61 27.56
C ARG A 437 17.31 21.73 28.59
N LYS A 438 16.57 22.79 28.25
CA LYS A 438 16.31 23.97 29.09
C LYS A 438 15.37 23.65 30.26
N VAL A 439 14.33 22.83 30.06
CA VAL A 439 13.46 22.29 31.13
C VAL A 439 14.31 21.58 32.18
N ARG A 440 15.16 20.65 31.75
CA ARG A 440 16.03 19.88 32.67
C ARG A 440 17.09 20.75 33.34
N ALA A 441 17.63 21.74 32.64
CA ALA A 441 18.56 22.71 33.22
C ALA A 441 17.92 23.61 34.29
N LEU A 442 16.64 23.99 34.14
CA LEU A 442 15.88 24.73 35.16
C LEU A 442 15.63 23.86 36.39
N VAL A 443 15.21 22.61 36.23
CA VAL A 443 15.06 21.65 37.35
C VAL A 443 16.40 21.44 38.08
N ALA A 444 17.52 21.29 37.36
CA ALA A 444 18.86 21.16 37.95
C ALA A 444 19.32 22.40 38.74
N GLN A 445 18.73 23.57 38.47
CA GLN A 445 18.93 24.82 39.24
C GLN A 445 17.97 24.95 40.43
N GLY A 446 17.13 23.95 40.71
CA GLY A 446 16.08 24.00 41.73
C GLY A 446 14.83 24.80 41.30
N LYS A 447 14.73 25.19 40.02
CA LYS A 447 13.67 26.05 39.48
C LYS A 447 12.53 25.24 38.85
N GLU A 448 12.06 24.20 39.53
CA GLU A 448 11.05 23.27 38.96
C GLU A 448 9.78 23.99 38.50
N ARG A 449 9.35 25.05 39.21
CA ARG A 449 8.20 25.87 38.78
C ARG A 449 8.46 26.60 37.46
N GLU A 450 9.63 27.21 37.28
CA GLU A 450 9.98 27.89 36.02
C GLU A 450 10.08 26.87 34.88
N ALA A 451 10.54 25.65 35.16
CA ALA A 451 10.58 24.55 34.19
C ALA A 451 9.18 24.14 33.73
N VAL A 452 8.23 23.96 34.67
CA VAL A 452 6.83 23.63 34.34
C VAL A 452 6.14 24.78 33.61
N GLU A 453 6.33 26.03 34.04
CA GLU A 453 5.75 27.20 33.35
C GLU A 453 6.31 27.34 31.93
N PHE A 454 7.62 27.14 31.72
CA PHE A 454 8.25 27.17 30.39
C PHE A 454 7.86 25.98 29.49
N CYS A 455 7.68 24.79 30.06
CA CYS A 455 7.22 23.60 29.34
C CYS A 455 5.76 23.77 28.86
N MET A 456 4.89 24.23 29.77
CA MET A 456 3.45 24.19 29.58
C MET A 456 2.86 25.37 28.80
N ASP A 457 3.49 26.55 28.84
CA ASP A 457 2.95 27.77 28.23
C ASP A 457 2.99 27.73 26.68
N TRP A 458 2.16 28.58 26.06
CA TRP A 458 1.89 28.64 24.62
C TRP A 458 2.27 30.02 24.01
N GLN A 459 3.06 30.82 24.73
CA GLN A 459 3.59 32.09 24.23
C GLN A 459 4.78 31.88 23.28
N PRO A 460 5.08 32.82 22.37
CA PRO A 460 6.27 32.72 21.53
C PRO A 460 7.55 32.57 22.37
N GLY A 461 8.31 31.49 22.14
CA GLY A 461 9.53 31.18 22.91
C GLY A 461 9.37 30.17 24.07
N THR A 462 8.28 29.38 24.10
CA THR A 462 7.98 28.35 25.12
C THR A 462 7.78 26.95 24.50
N SER A 463 8.00 25.87 25.26
CA SER A 463 8.16 24.51 24.70
C SER A 463 6.94 24.05 23.88
N ASN A 464 5.73 24.12 24.44
CA ASN A 464 4.50 23.79 23.71
C ASN A 464 4.24 24.69 22.47
N ALA A 465 4.73 25.94 22.46
CA ALA A 465 4.63 26.79 21.28
C ALA A 465 5.59 26.35 20.16
N HIS A 466 6.80 25.91 20.50
CA HIS A 466 7.74 25.35 19.53
C HIS A 466 7.33 23.95 19.06
N PHE A 467 6.82 23.09 19.96
CA PHE A 467 6.21 21.81 19.61
C PHE A 467 5.04 21.99 18.64
N GLY A 468 4.15 22.95 18.89
CA GLY A 468 3.06 23.30 17.97
C GLY A 468 3.55 23.80 16.60
N ALA A 469 4.64 24.57 16.56
CA ALA A 469 5.26 25.01 15.30
C ALA A 469 5.92 23.86 14.52
N TRP A 470 6.50 22.88 15.23
CA TRP A 470 7.05 21.66 14.65
C TRP A 470 5.96 20.71 14.14
N MET A 471 4.87 20.50 14.88
CA MET A 471 3.73 19.72 14.40
C MET A 471 3.09 20.34 13.16
N ALA A 472 2.98 21.68 13.10
CA ALA A 472 2.52 22.39 11.91
C ALA A 472 3.47 22.21 10.71
N ALA A 473 4.79 22.15 10.94
CA ALA A 473 5.75 21.85 9.87
C ALA A 473 5.61 20.40 9.37
N LEU A 474 5.36 19.43 10.25
CA LEU A 474 5.05 18.04 9.86
C LEU A 474 3.73 17.93 9.08
N ASP A 475 2.71 18.71 9.44
CA ASP A 475 1.46 18.79 8.68
C ASP A 475 1.69 19.37 7.28
N ASP A 476 2.52 20.41 7.10
CA ASP A 476 2.86 20.95 5.77
C ASP A 476 3.42 19.86 4.83
N VAL A 477 4.34 19.00 5.32
CA VAL A 477 4.89 17.88 4.51
C VAL A 477 3.82 16.84 4.22
N THR A 478 3.01 16.51 5.23
CA THR A 478 1.96 15.48 5.15
C THR A 478 0.88 15.88 4.13
N ASP A 479 0.47 17.15 4.11
CA ASP A 479 -0.55 17.65 3.20
C ASP A 479 -0.07 17.80 1.76
N ILE A 480 1.21 18.11 1.51
CA ILE A 480 1.80 18.03 0.16
C ILE A 480 1.67 16.61 -0.39
N ASN A 481 2.07 15.61 0.41
CA ASN A 481 1.95 14.20 0.05
C ASN A 481 0.49 13.74 -0.13
N ARG A 482 -0.41 14.13 0.78
CA ARG A 482 -1.85 13.83 0.73
C ARG A 482 -2.53 14.44 -0.51
N GLN A 483 -2.13 15.64 -0.92
CA GLN A 483 -2.59 16.28 -2.16
C GLN A 483 -2.10 15.52 -3.40
N HIS A 484 -0.81 15.16 -3.46
CA HIS A 484 -0.25 14.41 -4.59
C HIS A 484 -0.76 12.96 -4.69
N PHE A 485 -1.06 12.31 -3.57
CA PHE A 485 -1.82 11.05 -3.54
C PHE A 485 -3.18 11.22 -4.22
N THR A 486 -3.97 12.20 -3.77
CA THR A 486 -5.33 12.45 -4.26
C THR A 486 -5.34 12.79 -5.75
N ALA A 487 -4.45 13.69 -6.20
CA ALA A 487 -4.29 14.03 -7.61
C ALA A 487 -3.88 12.82 -8.47
N SER A 488 -3.05 11.91 -7.95
CA SER A 488 -2.65 10.68 -8.64
C SER A 488 -3.80 9.68 -8.77
N VAL A 489 -4.67 9.57 -7.75
CA VAL A 489 -5.90 8.77 -7.80
C VAL A 489 -6.85 9.27 -8.89
N ASP A 490 -7.11 10.57 -8.95
CA ASP A 490 -8.07 11.13 -9.90
C ASP A 490 -7.50 11.21 -11.34
N ALA A 491 -6.19 11.39 -11.50
CA ALA A 491 -5.51 11.19 -12.78
C ALA A 491 -5.63 9.72 -13.25
N GLY A 492 -5.35 8.76 -12.37
CA GLY A 492 -5.48 7.32 -12.68
C GLY A 492 -6.90 6.89 -13.05
N ARG A 493 -7.93 7.51 -12.46
CA ARG A 493 -9.35 7.31 -12.78
C ARG A 493 -9.76 7.99 -14.09
N SER A 494 -9.31 9.22 -14.35
CA SER A 494 -9.65 9.96 -15.56
C SER A 494 -8.99 9.38 -16.81
N GLU A 495 -7.77 8.85 -16.72
CA GLU A 495 -7.15 8.04 -17.78
C GLU A 495 -8.01 6.81 -18.15
N ALA A 496 -8.46 6.06 -17.14
CA ALA A 496 -9.24 4.83 -17.33
C ALA A 496 -10.66 5.07 -17.90
N THR A 497 -11.25 6.23 -17.62
CA THR A 497 -12.60 6.62 -18.09
C THR A 497 -12.58 7.48 -19.36
N GLY A 498 -11.50 8.20 -19.63
CA GLY A 498 -11.36 9.14 -20.74
C GLY A 498 -10.78 8.53 -22.02
N LEU A 499 -9.52 8.09 -22.00
CA LEU A 499 -8.84 7.64 -23.24
C LEU A 499 -9.26 6.23 -23.67
N LEU A 500 -9.42 5.29 -22.74
CA LEU A 500 -9.67 3.88 -23.09
C LEU A 500 -10.94 3.67 -23.95
N PRO A 501 -12.11 4.31 -23.71
CA PRO A 501 -13.27 4.20 -24.59
C PRO A 501 -12.99 4.58 -26.05
N TRP A 502 -12.18 5.62 -26.30
CA TRP A 502 -11.79 6.01 -27.65
C TRP A 502 -10.88 4.98 -28.32
N THR A 503 -10.00 4.31 -27.58
CA THR A 503 -9.18 3.21 -28.13
C THR A 503 -10.03 2.02 -28.58
N CYS A 504 -11.06 1.68 -27.80
CA CYS A 504 -12.05 0.66 -28.14
C CYS A 504 -12.86 1.07 -29.38
N ALA A 505 -13.31 2.33 -29.47
CA ALA A 505 -14.01 2.86 -30.63
C ALA A 505 -13.15 2.81 -31.91
N LEU A 506 -11.86 3.17 -31.83
CA LEU A 506 -10.90 3.08 -32.93
C LEU A 506 -10.69 1.64 -33.42
N LEU A 507 -10.65 0.65 -32.52
CA LEU A 507 -10.52 -0.77 -32.89
C LEU A 507 -11.78 -1.34 -33.53
N LEU A 508 -12.95 -0.96 -33.02
CA LEU A 508 -14.23 -1.27 -33.66
C LEU A 508 -14.32 -0.63 -35.06
N ALA A 509 -13.89 0.63 -35.20
CA ALA A 509 -13.79 1.31 -36.49
C ALA A 509 -12.81 0.59 -37.44
N ALA A 510 -11.63 0.15 -36.98
CA ALA A 510 -10.69 -0.63 -37.78
C ALA A 510 -11.28 -1.96 -38.26
N GLY A 511 -12.03 -2.66 -37.41
CA GLY A 511 -12.79 -3.86 -37.77
C GLY A 511 -13.84 -3.59 -38.85
N VAL A 512 -14.66 -2.54 -38.67
CA VAL A 512 -15.70 -2.11 -39.63
C VAL A 512 -15.07 -1.69 -40.97
N LEU A 513 -14.06 -0.83 -40.96
CA LEU A 513 -13.34 -0.37 -42.15
C LEU A 513 -12.72 -1.54 -42.93
N THR A 514 -12.18 -2.55 -42.24
CA THR A 514 -11.66 -3.77 -42.88
C THR A 514 -12.79 -4.66 -43.44
N LEU A 515 -13.93 -4.76 -42.74
CA LEU A 515 -15.11 -5.49 -43.24
C LEU A 515 -15.70 -4.86 -44.50
N PHE A 516 -15.82 -3.53 -44.55
CA PHE A 516 -16.41 -2.79 -45.67
C PHE A 516 -15.42 -2.58 -46.83
N GLY A 517 -14.16 -2.22 -46.56
CA GLY A 517 -13.12 -2.03 -47.58
C GLY A 517 -12.78 -3.28 -48.41
N LEU A 518 -13.18 -4.46 -47.93
CA LEU A 518 -13.09 -5.73 -48.66
C LEU A 518 -14.40 -6.18 -49.35
N ARG A 519 -15.53 -5.48 -49.16
CA ARG A 519 -16.82 -5.87 -49.79
C ARG A 519 -16.75 -5.93 -51.33
N PRO A 520 -16.21 -4.92 -52.05
CA PRO A 520 -16.17 -4.97 -53.52
C PRO A 520 -15.35 -6.16 -54.04
N ARG A 521 -14.15 -6.35 -53.47
CA ARG A 521 -13.22 -7.44 -53.83
C ARG A 521 -13.71 -8.84 -53.43
N LEU A 522 -14.72 -8.95 -52.57
CA LEU A 522 -15.41 -10.20 -52.26
C LEU A 522 -16.72 -10.38 -53.05
N ALA A 523 -17.22 -9.34 -53.72
CA ALA A 523 -18.32 -9.41 -54.67
C ALA A 523 -17.82 -9.83 -56.07
N GLU A 524 -16.58 -9.47 -56.44
CA GLU A 524 -15.88 -9.95 -57.65
C GLU A 524 -15.66 -11.48 -57.71
N PHE A 525 -16.03 -12.23 -56.67
CA PHE A 525 -15.97 -13.70 -56.59
C PHE A 525 -17.29 -14.29 -56.06
N ARG A 526 -18.42 -13.74 -56.52
CA ARG A 526 -19.78 -14.27 -56.34
C ARG A 526 -20.34 -14.70 -57.68
#